data_AF-A0A9D6UW94-F1
#
_entry.id   AF-A0A9D6UW94-F1
#
_cell.length_a   1.000
_cell.length_b   1.000
_cell.length_c   1.000
_cell.angle_alpha   90.00
_cell.angle_beta   90.00
_cell.angle_gamma   90.00
#
_symmetry.space_group_name_H-M   'P 1'
#
loop_
_entity.id
_entity.type
_entity.pdbx_description
1 polymer ?
#
loop_
_entity_poly.entity_id
_entity_poly.type
_entity_poly.pdbx_seq_one_letter_code
_entity_poly.pdbx_strand_id
1 'polypeptide(L)'
;MTRIKTIYSLIISTVVLSCTNRVLAASDLNPLSVETIDELIVIILDAAIKIGVPIVTFFILLTGFKYATARGDKTKITNAHQMLQYTIIGTAIVVGAKIIHSVLKNTLLQLTA
;
A
#
# COMPACT_ATOMS: atom_id res chain seq x y z
N MET A 1 29.31 2.28 19.83
CA MET A 1 28.91 1.69 18.53
C MET A 1 28.13 0.36 18.67
N THR A 2 28.02 -0.23 19.87
CA THR A 2 27.40 -1.55 20.07
C THR A 2 25.86 -1.54 20.06
N ARG A 3 25.23 -0.45 20.52
CA ARG A 3 23.77 -0.34 20.66
C ARG A 3 23.01 -0.25 19.33
N ILE A 4 23.60 0.37 18.31
CA ILE A 4 22.99 0.49 16.97
C ILE A 4 22.85 -0.89 16.30
N LYS A 5 23.84 -1.77 16.51
CA LYS A 5 23.87 -3.12 15.93
C LYS A 5 22.84 -4.05 16.61
N THR A 6 22.61 -3.87 17.91
CA THR A 6 21.58 -4.59 18.67
C THR A 6 20.16 -4.21 18.21
N ILE A 7 19.90 -2.94 17.92
CA ILE A 7 18.58 -2.47 17.43
C ILE A 7 18.27 -3.06 16.04
N TYR A 8 19.23 -3.03 15.11
CA TYR A 8 19.03 -3.63 13.78
C TYR A 8 18.81 -5.16 13.85
N SER A 9 19.54 -5.86 14.73
CA SER A 9 19.37 -7.30 14.93
C SER A 9 17.98 -7.67 15.50
N LEU A 10 17.40 -6.80 16.35
CA LEU A 10 16.07 -7.01 16.94
C LEU A 10 14.96 -6.84 15.89
N ILE A 11 15.06 -5.80 15.06
CA ILE A 11 14.10 -5.53 13.98
C ILE A 11 14.12 -6.69 12.97
N ILE A 12 15.30 -7.17 12.56
CA ILE A 12 15.43 -8.29 11.62
C ILE A 12 14.82 -9.57 12.22
N SER A 13 15.03 -9.85 13.51
CA SER A 13 14.46 -11.03 14.16
C SER A 13 12.93 -10.98 14.25
N THR A 14 12.34 -9.81 14.56
CA THR A 14 10.87 -9.64 14.57
C THR A 14 10.23 -9.77 13.19
N VAL A 15 10.93 -9.33 12.15
CA VAL A 15 10.51 -9.50 10.75
C VAL A 15 10.58 -10.97 10.33
N VAL A 16 11.63 -11.70 10.74
CA VAL A 16 11.81 -13.13 10.43
C VAL A 16 10.79 -14.00 11.17
N LEU A 17 10.42 -13.66 12.41
CA LEU A 17 9.40 -14.39 13.17
C LEU A 17 7.99 -14.21 12.59
N SER A 18 7.70 -13.04 12.01
CA SER A 18 6.46 -12.81 11.24
C SER A 18 6.41 -13.65 9.94
N CYS A 19 7.56 -14.16 9.48
CA CYS A 19 7.69 -14.99 8.30
C CYS A 19 7.47 -16.50 8.60
N THR A 20 7.76 -16.97 9.81
CA THR A 20 7.74 -18.41 10.15
C THR A 20 6.34 -18.95 10.42
N ASN A 21 5.41 -18.13 10.92
CA ASN A 21 4.02 -18.56 11.20
C ASN A 21 3.19 -18.84 9.93
N ARG A 22 3.71 -18.53 8.73
CA ARG A 22 3.02 -18.79 7.45
C ARG A 22 3.40 -20.13 6.79
N VAL A 23 4.30 -20.91 7.40
CA VAL A 23 4.84 -22.15 6.79
C VAL A 23 4.25 -23.44 7.39
N LEU A 24 3.61 -23.40 8.57
CA LEU A 24 3.11 -24.63 9.23
C LEU A 24 1.68 -25.07 8.85
N ALA A 25 0.92 -24.29 8.08
CA ALA A 25 -0.44 -24.65 7.66
C ALA A 25 -0.44 -25.32 6.28
N ALA A 26 0.26 -26.45 6.16
CA ALA A 26 0.25 -27.30 4.96
C ALA A 26 -0.83 -28.39 5.08
N SER A 27 -2.09 -28.01 5.00
CA SER A 27 -3.20 -28.95 4.83
C SER A 27 -4.38 -28.29 4.12
N ASP A 28 -4.10 -27.77 2.93
CA ASP A 28 -5.01 -27.70 1.78
C ASP A 28 -4.19 -27.15 0.61
N LEU A 29 -4.28 -27.78 -0.57
CA LEU A 29 -3.53 -27.41 -1.79
C LEU A 29 -4.01 -26.07 -2.41
N ASN A 30 -4.37 -25.09 -1.58
CA ASN A 30 -4.69 -23.73 -1.95
C ASN A 30 -3.55 -22.79 -1.50
N PRO A 31 -2.58 -22.45 -2.37
CA PRO A 31 -1.50 -21.51 -2.05
C PRO A 31 -2.00 -20.08 -1.76
N LEU A 32 -3.30 -19.83 -1.90
CA LEU A 32 -3.95 -18.55 -1.59
C LEU A 32 -4.81 -18.60 -0.30
N SER A 33 -5.00 -19.76 0.35
CA SER A 33 -5.74 -19.93 1.63
C SER A 33 -7.01 -19.07 1.76
N VAL A 34 -7.87 -19.15 0.75
CA VAL A 34 -9.07 -18.32 0.61
C VAL A 34 -10.28 -19.19 0.35
N GLU A 35 -11.31 -19.00 1.17
CA GLU A 35 -12.56 -19.78 1.10
C GLU A 35 -13.70 -19.00 0.45
N THR A 36 -13.57 -17.67 0.31
CA THR A 36 -14.60 -16.79 -0.25
C THR A 36 -14.07 -15.73 -1.22
N ILE A 37 -14.96 -15.28 -2.13
CA ILE A 37 -14.66 -14.22 -3.11
C ILE A 37 -14.30 -12.89 -2.42
N ASP A 38 -14.90 -12.61 -1.25
CA ASP A 38 -14.60 -11.41 -0.44
C ASP A 38 -13.12 -11.39 -0.02
N GLU A 39 -12.62 -12.53 0.47
CA GLU A 39 -11.27 -12.70 0.98
C GLU A 39 -10.22 -12.62 -0.15
N LEU A 40 -10.56 -13.15 -1.33
CA LEU A 40 -9.76 -12.97 -2.55
C LEU A 40 -9.59 -11.50 -2.93
N ILE A 41 -10.68 -10.71 -2.87
CA ILE A 41 -10.66 -9.28 -3.19
C ILE A 41 -9.78 -8.53 -2.18
N VAL A 42 -9.88 -8.85 -0.89
CA VAL A 42 -9.06 -8.25 0.17
C VAL A 42 -7.57 -8.53 -0.06
N ILE A 43 -7.19 -9.77 -0.36
CA ILE A 43 -5.79 -10.14 -0.60
C ILE A 43 -5.22 -9.39 -1.81
N ILE A 44 -5.99 -9.27 -2.89
CA ILE A 44 -5.57 -8.51 -4.08
C ILE A 44 -5.40 -7.01 -3.75
N LEU A 45 -6.35 -6.42 -3.00
CA LEU A 45 -6.28 -5.03 -2.55
C LEU A 45 -5.06 -4.78 -1.66
N ASP A 46 -4.77 -5.67 -0.71
CA ASP A 46 -3.62 -5.56 0.17
C ASP A 46 -2.30 -5.73 -0.58
N ALA A 47 -2.23 -6.64 -1.55
CA ALA A 47 -1.08 -6.79 -2.43
C ALA A 47 -0.85 -5.52 -3.27
N ALA A 48 -1.92 -4.94 -3.82
CA ALA A 48 -1.87 -3.70 -4.58
C ALA A 48 -1.37 -2.52 -3.73
N ILE A 49 -1.77 -2.43 -2.46
CA ILE A 49 -1.31 -1.37 -1.54
C ILE A 49 0.15 -1.59 -1.15
N LYS A 50 0.56 -2.82 -0.88
CA LYS A 50 1.95 -3.15 -0.51
C LYS A 50 2.95 -2.69 -1.58
N ILE A 51 2.57 -2.79 -2.85
CA ILE A 51 3.38 -2.33 -3.99
C ILE A 51 3.08 -0.86 -4.33
N GLY A 52 1.84 -0.42 -4.17
CA GLY A 52 1.38 0.94 -4.51
C GLY A 52 1.95 2.02 -3.60
N VAL A 53 2.09 1.77 -2.29
CA VAL A 53 2.63 2.74 -1.32
C VAL A 53 4.04 3.24 -1.67
N PRO A 54 5.04 2.39 -1.96
CA PRO A 54 6.36 2.88 -2.35
C PRO A 54 6.33 3.62 -3.69
N ILE A 55 5.50 3.18 -4.64
CA ILE A 55 5.35 3.83 -5.95
C ILE A 55 4.75 5.25 -5.79
N VAL A 56 3.65 5.38 -5.05
CA VAL A 56 3.00 6.68 -4.78
C VAL A 56 3.97 7.62 -4.07
N THR A 57 4.71 7.11 -3.07
CA THR A 57 5.71 7.90 -2.34
C THR A 57 6.77 8.45 -3.29
N PHE A 58 7.27 7.63 -4.21
CA PHE A 58 8.23 8.06 -5.24
C PHE A 58 7.65 9.15 -6.16
N PHE A 59 6.41 9.02 -6.62
CA PHE A 59 5.77 10.03 -7.46
C PHE A 59 5.53 11.36 -6.73
N ILE A 60 5.19 11.32 -5.44
CA ILE A 60 5.07 12.53 -4.61
C ILE A 60 6.43 13.23 -4.50
N LEU A 61 7.50 12.48 -4.22
CA LEU A 61 8.86 13.04 -4.14
C LEU A 61 9.30 13.66 -5.47
N LEU A 62 9.08 12.97 -6.58
CA LEU A 62 9.43 13.45 -7.92
C LEU A 62 8.69 14.75 -8.26
N THR A 63 7.40 14.81 -7.93
CA THR A 63 6.57 16.00 -8.13
C THR A 63 7.07 17.16 -7.26
N GLY A 64 7.39 16.91 -5.99
CA GLY A 64 7.98 17.92 -5.10
C GLY A 64 9.31 18.48 -5.61
N PHE A 65 10.18 17.61 -6.14
CA PHE A 65 11.44 18.03 -6.75
C PHE A 65 11.23 18.90 -8.00
N LYS A 66 10.20 18.58 -8.82
CA LYS A 66 9.83 19.41 -9.97
C LYS A 66 9.34 20.80 -9.58
N TYR A 67 8.62 20.94 -8.48
CA TYR A 67 8.26 22.25 -7.94
C TYR A 67 9.49 23.04 -7.47
N ALA A 68 10.41 22.39 -6.74
CA ALA A 68 11.62 23.05 -6.24
C ALA A 68 12.55 23.54 -7.38
N THR A 69 12.62 22.79 -8.48
CA THR A 69 13.46 23.12 -9.64
C THR A 69 12.83 24.10 -10.62
N ALA A 70 11.51 24.37 -10.51
CA ALA A 70 10.81 25.25 -11.43
C ALA A 70 11.23 26.73 -11.33
N ARG A 71 11.78 27.18 -10.18
CA ARG A 71 12.40 28.52 -10.00
C ARG A 71 11.61 29.72 -10.60
N GLY A 72 10.28 29.64 -10.65
CA GLY A 72 9.41 30.70 -11.20
C GLY A 72 9.11 30.62 -12.70
N ASP A 73 9.62 29.60 -13.40
CA ASP A 73 9.24 29.28 -14.78
C ASP A 73 7.79 28.76 -14.83
N LYS A 74 6.89 29.56 -15.42
CA LYS A 74 5.45 29.25 -15.52
C LYS A 74 5.19 27.89 -16.18
N THR A 75 5.93 27.56 -17.23
CA THR A 75 5.81 26.28 -17.96
C THR A 75 6.17 25.09 -17.08
N LYS A 76 7.23 25.19 -16.28
CA LYS A 76 7.63 24.11 -15.35
C LYS A 76 6.65 23.96 -14.19
N ILE A 77 6.11 25.06 -13.68
CA ILE A 77 5.09 25.04 -12.63
C ILE A 77 3.79 24.38 -13.12
N THR A 78 3.32 24.71 -14.32
CA THR A 78 2.13 24.05 -14.92
C THR A 78 2.33 22.55 -15.06
N ASN A 79 3.50 22.11 -15.54
CA ASN A 79 3.84 20.70 -15.63
C ASN A 79 3.87 20.01 -14.25
N ALA A 80 4.38 20.69 -13.22
CA ALA A 80 4.39 20.16 -11.85
C ALA A 80 2.96 20.02 -11.28
N HIS A 81 2.06 20.95 -11.58
CA HIS A 81 0.64 20.86 -11.21
C HIS A 81 -0.06 19.67 -11.86
N GLN A 82 0.17 19.44 -13.14
CA GLN A 82 -0.41 18.29 -13.84
C GLN A 82 0.08 16.98 -13.21
N MET A 83 1.38 16.87 -12.92
CA MET A 83 1.93 15.68 -12.25
C MET A 83 1.37 15.47 -10.84
N LEU A 84 1.17 16.55 -10.09
CA LEU A 84 0.55 16.49 -8.77
C LEU A 84 -0.89 15.98 -8.86
N GLN A 85 -1.69 16.48 -9.80
CA GLN A 85 -3.05 16.01 -10.01
C GLN A 85 -3.10 14.52 -10.34
N TYR A 86 -2.26 14.04 -11.24
CA TYR A 86 -2.19 12.60 -11.55
C TYR A 86 -1.75 11.75 -10.35
N THR A 87 -0.82 12.26 -9.55
CA THR A 87 -0.37 11.57 -8.33
C THR A 87 -1.49 11.47 -7.29
N ILE A 88 -2.27 12.54 -7.11
CA ILE A 88 -3.44 12.55 -6.20
C ILE A 88 -4.51 11.59 -6.69
N ILE A 89 -4.84 11.61 -7.98
CA ILE A 89 -5.84 10.70 -8.56
C ILE A 89 -5.41 9.24 -8.39
N GLY A 90 -4.15 8.92 -8.70
CA GLY A 90 -3.61 7.56 -8.52
C GLY A 90 -3.66 7.10 -7.05
N THR A 91 -3.31 7.99 -6.11
CA THR A 91 -3.38 7.70 -4.67
C THR A 91 -4.82 7.47 -4.22
N ALA A 92 -5.74 8.32 -4.68
CA ALA A 92 -7.16 8.23 -4.35
C ALA A 92 -7.79 6.93 -4.86
N ILE A 93 -7.38 6.41 -6.03
CA ILE A 93 -7.86 5.14 -6.55
C ILE A 93 -7.39 3.96 -5.67
N VAL A 94 -6.11 3.92 -5.32
CA VAL A 94 -5.53 2.83 -4.52
C VAL A 94 -6.19 2.75 -3.14
N VAL A 95 -6.38 3.91 -2.48
CA VAL A 95 -7.00 3.97 -1.15
C VAL A 95 -8.52 3.82 -1.25
N GLY A 96 -9.14 4.44 -2.26
CA GLY A 96 -10.60 4.47 -2.44
C GLY A 96 -11.20 3.08 -2.68
N ALA A 97 -10.51 2.21 -3.44
CA ALA A 97 -10.97 0.85 -3.69
C ALA A 97 -11.20 0.06 -2.40
N LYS A 98 -10.30 0.20 -1.43
CA LYS A 98 -10.43 -0.41 -0.10
C LYS A 98 -11.60 0.12 0.70
N ILE A 99 -11.77 1.45 0.72
CA ILE A 99 -12.84 2.10 1.48
C ILE A 99 -14.20 1.64 0.96
N ILE A 100 -14.37 1.61 -0.36
CA ILE A 100 -15.63 1.16 -1.00
C ILE A 100 -15.93 -0.30 -0.61
N HIS A 101 -14.92 -1.17 -0.67
CA HIS A 101 -15.07 -2.57 -0.27
C HIS A 101 -15.51 -2.71 1.20
N SER A 102 -14.86 -1.99 2.12
CA SER A 102 -15.22 -2.03 3.54
C SER A 102 -16.65 -1.53 3.80
N VAL A 103 -17.07 -0.45 3.13
CA VAL A 103 -18.44 0.06 3.25
C VAL A 103 -19.44 -0.98 2.75
N LEU A 104 -19.18 -1.61 1.61
CA LEU A 104 -20.07 -2.62 1.05
C LEU A 104 -20.23 -3.81 2.01
N LYS A 105 -19.12 -4.33 2.55
CA LYS A 105 -19.12 -5.42 3.53
C LYS A 105 -19.91 -5.05 4.78
N ASN A 106 -19.70 -3.85 5.32
CA ASN A 106 -20.42 -3.38 6.50
C ASN A 106 -21.93 -3.30 6.27
N THR A 107 -22.36 -2.80 5.10
CA THR A 107 -23.79 -2.76 4.75
C THR A 107 -24.39 -4.16 4.63
N LEU A 108 -23.70 -5.10 3.98
CA LEU A 108 -24.19 -6.48 3.85
C LEU A 108 -24.29 -7.20 5.21
N LEU A 109 -23.34 -6.96 6.12
CA LEU A 109 -23.39 -7.49 7.48
C LEU A 109 -24.58 -6.92 8.27
N GLN A 110 -24.89 -5.63 8.10
CA GLN A 110 -26.05 -5.01 8.76
C GLN A 110 -27.40 -5.55 8.28
N LEU A 111 -27.49 -6.07 7.06
CA LEU A 111 -28.72 -6.66 6.51
C LEU A 111 -28.91 -8.14 6.91
N THR A 112 -27.84 -8.81 7.37
CA THR A 112 -27.88 -10.22 7.77
C THR A 112 -28.11 -10.40 9.28
N ALA A 113 -28.01 -9.31 10.06
CA ALA A 113 -28.37 -9.24 11.48
C ALA A 113 -29.86 -8.95 11.66
#